data_AF-A0AAE7BE71-F1
#
_entry.id   AF-A0AAE7BE71-F1
#
_cell.length_a   1.000
_cell.length_b   1.000
_cell.length_c   1.000
_cell.angle_alpha   90.00
_cell.angle_beta   90.00
_cell.angle_gamma   90.00
#
_symmetry.space_group_name_H-M   'P 1'
#
loop_
_entity.id
_entity.type
_entity.pdbx_description
1 polymer ?
#
loop_
_entity_poly.entity_id
_entity_poly.type
_entity_poly.pdbx_seq_one_letter_code
_entity_poly.pdbx_strand_id
1 'polypeptide(L)'
;MNKLVATIKKINSIDSLNIVEFDFFGKNLKMMSLDLGKNIQIDKKVTLSVKPTNIIIAKNLFGEISLSNQFVATIQKIENGHLLSNIILKINDTYLESIITVDSSKKMNLQKDEDVLVLIKASDLSIQDVLDD
;
A
#
# COMPACT_ATOMS: atom_id res chain seq x y z
N MET A 1 7.26 9.20 -2.82
CA MET A 1 6.83 7.96 -2.15
C MET A 1 5.46 8.18 -1.58
N ASN A 2 4.61 7.16 -1.62
CA ASN A 2 3.31 7.20 -0.97
C ASN A 2 3.46 7.09 0.54
N LYS A 3 2.58 7.74 1.30
CA LYS A 3 2.58 7.72 2.75
C LYS A 3 1.22 7.26 3.26
N LEU A 4 1.22 6.36 4.23
CA LEU A 4 0.03 5.86 4.89
C LEU A 4 0.22 5.99 6.39
N VAL A 5 -0.68 6.68 7.09
CA VAL A 5 -0.65 6.74 8.55
C VAL A 5 -1.41 5.54 9.10
N ALA A 6 -0.76 4.72 9.91
CA ALA A 6 -1.33 3.49 10.45
C ALA A 6 -0.88 3.29 11.91
N THR A 7 -1.60 2.45 12.64
CA THR A 7 -1.26 2.08 14.03
C THR A 7 -0.70 0.67 14.07
N ILE A 8 0.42 0.44 14.75
CA ILE A 8 0.97 -0.91 14.92
C ILE A 8 0.03 -1.73 15.80
N LYS A 9 -0.40 -2.90 15.33
CA LYS A 9 -1.30 -3.80 16.07
C LYS A 9 -0.65 -5.09 16.53
N LYS A 10 0.32 -5.59 15.78
CA LYS A 10 1.00 -6.84 16.11
C LYS A 10 2.42 -6.83 15.58
N ILE A 11 3.34 -7.39 16.35
CA ILE A 11 4.71 -7.66 15.94
C ILE A 11 4.95 -9.14 16.20
N ASN A 12 5.32 -9.88 15.15
CA ASN A 12 5.77 -11.27 15.26
C ASN A 12 7.22 -11.33 14.77
N SER A 13 8.10 -11.86 15.61
CA SER A 13 9.54 -11.87 15.37
C SER A 13 10.12 -13.26 15.60
N ILE A 14 10.93 -13.73 14.65
CA ILE A 14 11.75 -14.94 14.76
C ILE A 14 13.15 -14.57 14.28
N ASP A 15 14.15 -14.70 15.15
CA ASP A 15 15.51 -14.20 14.91
C ASP A 15 15.51 -12.72 14.47
N SER A 16 16.06 -12.41 13.29
CA SER A 16 16.05 -11.06 12.72
C SER A 16 14.83 -10.76 11.83
N LEU A 17 13.97 -11.75 11.58
CA LEU A 17 12.80 -11.60 10.71
C LEU A 17 11.61 -11.10 11.49
N ASN A 18 10.99 -10.04 10.98
CA ASN A 18 9.81 -9.43 11.60
C ASN A 18 8.66 -9.39 10.59
N ILE A 19 7.47 -9.75 11.07
CA ILE A 19 6.19 -9.42 10.45
C ILE A 19 5.48 -8.44 11.37
N VAL A 20 5.26 -7.22 10.88
CA VAL A 20 4.53 -6.18 11.60
C VAL A 20 3.17 -6.01 10.94
N GLU A 21 2.10 -6.06 11.73
CA GLU A 21 0.74 -5.79 11.27
C GLU A 21 0.27 -4.44 11.78
N PHE A 22 -0.43 -3.70 10.91
CA PHE A 22 -0.90 -2.35 11.16
C PHE A 22 -2.40 -2.25 10.90
N ASP A 23 -3.06 -1.37 11.65
CA ASP A 23 -4.40 -0.90 11.35
C ASP A 23 -4.35 0.39 10.52
N PHE A 24 -4.88 0.33 9.31
CA PHE A 24 -5.04 1.44 8.38
C PHE A 24 -6.52 1.60 8.04
N PHE A 25 -7.22 2.48 8.75
CA PHE A 25 -8.67 2.68 8.61
C PHE A 25 -9.49 1.39 8.73
N GLY A 26 -9.22 0.57 9.74
CA GLY A 26 -9.86 -0.72 9.95
C GLY A 26 -9.33 -1.85 9.06
N LYS A 27 -8.33 -1.59 8.21
CA LYS A 27 -7.74 -2.57 7.29
C LYS A 27 -6.40 -3.04 7.83
N ASN A 28 -6.20 -4.35 7.84
CA ASN A 28 -4.94 -4.95 8.26
C ASN A 28 -3.91 -4.82 7.13
N LEU A 29 -2.83 -4.11 7.37
CA LEU A 29 -1.65 -4.10 6.53
C LEU A 29 -0.52 -4.89 7.20
N LYS A 30 0.38 -5.46 6.41
CA LYS A 30 1.57 -6.20 6.83
C LYS A 30 2.82 -5.65 6.18
N MET A 31 3.88 -5.57 6.98
CA MET A 31 5.25 -5.33 6.56
C MET A 31 6.13 -6.52 6.92
N MET A 32 7.10 -6.83 6.06
CA MET A 32 8.24 -7.68 6.40
C MET A 32 9.49 -6.82 6.58
N SER A 33 10.27 -7.05 7.63
CA SER A 33 11.57 -6.38 7.80
C SER A 33 12.66 -7.31 8.34
N LEU A 34 13.91 -7.00 7.96
CA LEU A 34 15.11 -7.50 8.63
C LEU A 34 15.46 -6.49 9.72
N ASP A 35 15.46 -6.97 10.95
CA ASP A 35 15.58 -6.17 12.16
C ASP A 35 14.44 -5.15 12.34
N LEU A 36 14.26 -4.70 13.58
CA LEU A 36 13.21 -3.73 13.93
C LEU A 36 13.74 -2.77 14.99
N GLY A 37 13.57 -1.48 14.77
CA GLY A 37 14.00 -0.45 15.72
C GLY A 37 13.28 -0.58 17.07
N LYS A 38 13.99 -0.30 18.17
CA LYS A 38 13.43 -0.39 19.54
C LYS A 38 12.22 0.51 19.79
N ASN A 39 12.08 1.57 18.99
CA ASN A 39 10.97 2.51 19.04
C ASN A 39 9.71 2.02 18.31
N ILE A 40 9.78 0.91 17.56
CA ILE A 40 8.62 0.28 16.91
C ILE A 40 7.91 -0.61 17.94
N GLN A 41 6.76 -0.15 18.42
CA GLN A 41 6.01 -0.82 19.50
C GLN A 41 4.53 -0.85 19.17
N ILE A 42 3.83 -1.84 19.71
CA ILE A 42 2.37 -1.97 19.58
C ILE A 42 1.69 -0.67 20.05
N ASP A 43 0.60 -0.31 19.39
CA ASP A 43 -0.24 0.88 19.58
C ASP A 43 0.42 2.22 19.22
N LYS A 44 1.69 2.26 18.81
CA LYS A 44 2.26 3.46 18.21
C LYS A 44 1.71 3.72 16.82
N LYS A 45 1.50 5.01 16.52
CA LYS A 45 1.24 5.46 15.14
C LYS A 45 2.55 5.57 14.38
N VAL A 46 2.50 5.23 13.11
CA VAL A 46 3.62 5.30 12.18
C VAL A 46 3.18 5.85 10.85
N THR A 47 4.12 6.48 10.14
CA THR A 47 4.00 6.70 8.71
C THR A 47 4.63 5.52 8.00
N LEU A 48 3.84 4.75 7.27
CA LEU A 48 4.29 3.74 6.33
C LEU A 48 4.59 4.39 4.98
N SER A 49 5.55 3.83 4.25
CA SER A 49 5.91 4.27 2.91
C SER A 49 5.93 3.12 1.92
N VAL A 50 5.54 3.42 0.68
CA VAL A 50 5.63 2.50 -0.46
C VAL A 50 5.95 3.29 -1.73
N LYS A 51 6.76 2.72 -2.62
CA LYS A 51 7.08 3.34 -3.91
C LYS A 51 5.85 3.27 -4.83
N PRO A 52 5.55 4.32 -5.63
CA PRO A 52 4.45 4.27 -6.59
C PRO A 52 4.50 3.08 -7.56
N THR A 53 5.71 2.65 -7.94
CA THR A 53 5.96 1.49 -8.80
C THR A 53 5.66 0.14 -8.15
N ASN A 54 5.47 0.11 -6.83
CA ASN A 54 5.20 -1.11 -6.06
C ASN A 54 3.73 -1.16 -5.59
N ILE A 55 2.91 -0.20 -6.01
CA ILE A 55 1.45 -0.25 -5.86
C ILE A 55 0.86 -0.89 -7.10
N ILE A 56 0.29 -2.08 -6.94
CA ILE A 56 -0.37 -2.83 -8.01
C ILE A 56 -1.87 -2.50 -7.97
N ILE A 57 -2.46 -2.31 -9.15
CA ILE A 57 -3.90 -2.13 -9.32
C ILE A 57 -4.47 -3.42 -9.91
N ALA A 58 -5.53 -3.93 -9.30
CA ALA A 58 -6.33 -5.01 -9.85
C ALA A 58 -7.79 -4.58 -10.02
N LYS A 59 -8.39 -5.08 -11.09
CA LYS A 59 -9.80 -4.89 -11.44
C LYS A 59 -10.37 -6.26 -11.77
N ASN A 60 -11.51 -6.60 -11.19
CA ASN A 60 -12.16 -7.91 -11.35
C ASN A 60 -11.24 -9.10 -11.00
N LEU A 61 -10.43 -8.97 -9.94
CA LEU A 61 -9.57 -10.04 -9.48
C LEU A 61 -10.42 -11.20 -8.94
N PHE A 62 -10.08 -12.43 -9.33
CA PHE A 62 -10.66 -13.66 -8.79
C PHE A 62 -9.53 -14.63 -8.37
N GLY A 63 -9.81 -15.46 -7.37
CA GLY A 63 -8.85 -16.42 -6.82
C GLY A 63 -7.99 -15.86 -5.69
N GLU A 64 -7.01 -16.66 -5.25
CA GLU A 64 -6.11 -16.32 -4.15
C GLU A 64 -4.78 -15.77 -4.67
N ILE A 65 -4.23 -14.77 -3.97
CA ILE A 65 -2.94 -14.15 -4.30
C ILE A 65 -2.11 -13.95 -3.03
N SER A 66 -0.79 -13.92 -3.18
CA SER A 66 0.17 -13.78 -2.07
C SER A 66 0.47 -12.33 -1.67
N LEU A 67 -0.28 -11.35 -2.19
CA LEU A 67 -0.14 -9.95 -1.80
C LEU A 67 -0.97 -9.69 -0.55
N SER A 68 -0.31 -9.63 0.60
CA SER A 68 -0.97 -9.54 1.91
C SER A 68 -1.74 -8.23 2.14
N ASN A 69 -1.32 -7.13 1.49
CA ASN A 69 -1.95 -5.83 1.64
C ASN A 69 -2.94 -5.64 0.50
N GLN A 70 -4.23 -5.66 0.82
CA GLN A 70 -5.29 -5.51 -0.16
C GLN A 70 -6.35 -4.56 0.37
N PHE A 71 -6.70 -3.54 -0.41
CA PHE A 71 -7.78 -2.63 -0.05
C PHE A 71 -8.36 -1.93 -1.26
N VAL A 72 -9.65 -1.58 -1.18
CA VAL A 72 -10.32 -0.82 -2.24
C VAL A 72 -9.96 0.66 -2.14
N ALA A 73 -9.66 1.28 -3.28
CA ALA A 73 -9.48 2.72 -3.41
C ALA A 73 -10.15 3.20 -4.71
N THR A 74 -10.61 4.45 -4.71
CA THR A 74 -11.27 5.08 -5.86
C THR A 74 -10.24 5.83 -6.69
N ILE A 75 -10.24 5.63 -8.01
CA ILE A 75 -9.40 6.37 -8.95
C ILE A 75 -9.86 7.82 -9.02
N GLN A 76 -8.99 8.75 -8.67
CA GLN A 76 -9.25 10.19 -8.74
C GLN A 76 -8.72 10.82 -10.03
N LYS A 77 -7.63 10.28 -10.58
CA LYS A 77 -6.98 10.79 -11.79
C LYS A 77 -6.23 9.68 -12.51
N ILE A 78 -6.24 9.73 -13.83
CA ILE A 78 -5.44 8.88 -14.71
C ILE A 78 -4.70 9.80 -15.68
N GLU A 79 -3.37 9.71 -15.72
CA GLU A 79 -2.53 10.40 -16.67
C GLU A 79 -1.74 9.38 -17.48
N ASN A 80 -2.22 9.04 -18.67
CA ASN A 80 -1.52 8.13 -19.57
C ASN A 80 -0.46 8.91 -20.36
N GLY A 81 0.82 8.62 -20.09
CA GLY A 81 1.94 9.12 -20.90
C GLY A 81 2.20 8.26 -22.13
N HIS A 82 3.46 8.23 -22.59
CA HIS A 82 3.87 7.37 -23.70
C HIS A 82 4.16 5.92 -23.28
N LEU A 83 4.85 5.72 -22.16
CA LEU A 83 5.25 4.39 -21.65
C LEU A 83 4.55 4.05 -20.33
N LEU A 84 4.44 5.04 -19.44
CA LEU A 84 3.91 4.89 -18.09
C LEU A 84 2.63 5.72 -17.91
N SER A 85 1.77 5.22 -17.03
CA SER A 85 0.57 5.92 -16.56
C SER A 85 0.73 6.22 -15.09
N ASN A 86 0.37 7.45 -14.72
CA ASN A 86 0.23 7.84 -13.33
C ASN A 86 -1.25 7.74 -12.92
N ILE A 87 -1.54 6.93 -11.92
CA ILE A 87 -2.88 6.73 -11.38
C ILE A 87 -2.92 7.29 -9.96
N ILE A 88 -3.75 8.31 -9.75
CA ILE A 88 -4.02 8.84 -8.41
C ILE A 88 -5.23 8.12 -7.84
N LEU A 89 -5.04 7.48 -6.70
CA LEU A 89 -6.02 6.69 -5.96
C LEU A 89 -6.34 7.40 -4.65
N LYS A 90 -7.57 7.26 -4.18
CA LYS A 90 -8.00 7.79 -2.89
C LYS A 90 -8.67 6.71 -2.04
N ILE A 91 -8.30 6.70 -0.77
CA ILE A 91 -8.95 5.91 0.27
C ILE A 91 -9.10 6.79 1.50
N ASN A 92 -10.35 7.05 1.91
CA ASN A 92 -10.68 8.06 2.93
C ASN A 92 -9.94 9.39 2.63
N ASP A 93 -9.13 9.88 3.55
CA ASP A 93 -8.36 11.12 3.42
C ASP A 93 -6.92 10.90 2.91
N THR A 94 -6.57 9.68 2.49
CA THR A 94 -5.23 9.34 1.96
C THR A 94 -5.25 9.24 0.45
N TYR A 95 -4.27 9.88 -0.19
CA TYR A 95 -4.01 9.78 -1.62
C TYR A 95 -2.77 8.92 -1.87
N LEU A 96 -2.87 8.04 -2.87
CA LEU A 96 -1.79 7.19 -3.32
C LEU A 96 -1.56 7.40 -4.82
N GLU A 97 -0.31 7.34 -5.22
CA GLU A 97 0.16 7.35 -6.59
C GLU A 97 0.58 5.94 -6.99
N SER A 98 0.07 5.41 -8.09
CA SER A 98 0.53 4.17 -8.70
C SER A 98 1.08 4.46 -10.09
N ILE A 99 2.29 3.96 -10.36
CA ILE A 99 2.92 4.05 -11.68
C ILE A 99 2.88 2.67 -12.31
N ILE A 100 2.09 2.53 -13.38
CA ILE A 100 1.94 1.30 -14.17
C ILE A 100 2.25 1.58 -15.65
N THR A 101 2.31 0.55 -16.50
CA THR A 101 2.46 0.78 -17.95
C THR A 101 1.18 1.33 -18.55
N VAL A 102 1.32 2.14 -19.61
CA VAL A 102 0.18 2.64 -20.40
C VAL A 102 -0.65 1.51 -20.96
N ASP A 103 0.00 0.43 -21.41
CA ASP A 103 -0.69 -0.74 -21.92
C ASP A 103 -1.55 -1.41 -20.83
N SER A 104 -1.08 -1.46 -19.58
CA SER A 104 -1.87 -2.00 -18.46
C SER A 104 -3.10 -1.13 -18.17
N SER A 105 -2.91 0.19 -18.05
CA SER A 105 -3.99 1.16 -17.85
C SER A 105 -5.08 1.04 -18.92
N LYS A 106 -4.67 1.02 -20.20
CA LYS A 106 -5.58 0.90 -21.35
C LYS A 106 -6.25 -0.47 -21.42
N LYS A 107 -5.50 -1.57 -21.25
CA LYS A 107 -6.03 -2.94 -21.26
C LYS A 107 -7.10 -3.14 -20.18
N MET A 108 -6.90 -2.57 -18.99
CA MET A 108 -7.85 -2.65 -17.88
C MET A 108 -9.04 -1.70 -18.04
N ASN A 109 -8.98 -0.80 -19.03
CA ASN A 109 -9.96 0.26 -19.26
C ASN A 109 -10.27 1.01 -17.96
N LEU A 110 -9.23 1.43 -17.22
CA LEU A 110 -9.38 2.15 -15.96
C LEU A 110 -10.10 3.47 -16.19
N GLN A 111 -11.08 3.78 -15.34
CA GLN A 111 -11.85 5.02 -15.42
C GLN A 111 -11.66 5.86 -14.16
N LYS A 112 -11.81 7.19 -14.32
CA LYS A 112 -11.95 8.07 -13.17
C LYS A 112 -13.24 7.70 -12.40
N ASP A 113 -13.19 7.85 -11.08
CA ASP A 113 -14.29 7.61 -10.15
C ASP A 113 -14.67 6.11 -10.05
N GLU A 114 -13.85 5.21 -10.61
CA GLU A 114 -13.96 3.77 -10.47
C GLU A 114 -13.23 3.26 -9.22
N ASP A 115 -13.83 2.30 -8.53
CA ASP A 115 -13.20 1.55 -7.44
C ASP A 115 -12.34 0.41 -7.98
N VAL A 116 -11.11 0.33 -7.47
CA VAL A 116 -10.15 -0.72 -7.81
C VAL A 116 -9.52 -1.31 -6.57
N LEU A 117 -9.04 -2.54 -6.68
CA LEU A 117 -8.29 -3.20 -5.62
C LEU A 117 -6.83 -2.78 -5.70
N VAL A 118 -6.35 -2.12 -4.65
CA VAL A 118 -4.95 -1.80 -4.44
C VAL A 118 -4.27 -2.97 -3.75
N LEU A 119 -3.15 -3.41 -4.32
CA LEU A 119 -2.38 -4.55 -3.85
C LEU A 119 -0.92 -4.14 -3.60
N ILE A 120 -0.37 -4.49 -2.44
CA ILE A 120 1.03 -4.21 -2.09
C ILE A 120 1.62 -5.47 -1.44
N LYS A 121 2.82 -5.87 -1.83
CA LYS A 121 3.50 -6.99 -1.16
C LYS A 121 4.00 -6.53 0.21
N ALA A 122 3.97 -7.40 1.22
CA ALA A 122 4.44 -7.03 2.56
C ALA A 122 5.91 -6.57 2.60
N SER A 123 6.74 -7.03 1.66
CA SER A 123 8.15 -6.61 1.53
C SER A 123 8.34 -5.25 0.87
N ASP A 124 7.30 -4.66 0.27
CA ASP A 124 7.36 -3.36 -0.42
C ASP A 124 6.88 -2.19 0.43
N LEU A 125 6.33 -2.50 1.61
CA LEU A 125 5.89 -1.54 2.61
C LEU A 125 7.01 -1.37 3.64
N SER A 126 7.28 -0.15 4.09
CA SER A 126 8.26 0.11 5.14
C SER A 126 7.74 1.14 6.13
N ILE A 127 8.20 1.09 7.39
CA ILE A 127 8.01 2.19 8.34
C ILE A 127 9.00 3.29 7.97
N GLN A 128 8.50 4.49 7.68
CA GLN A 128 9.31 5.67 7.41
C GLN A 128 9.62 6.40 8.73
N ASP A 129 8.59 6.70 9.51
CA ASP A 129 8.68 7.48 10.74
C ASP A 129 7.74 6.90 11.80
N VAL A 130 8.19 6.90 13.06
CA VAL A 130 7.29 6.74 14.20
C VAL A 130 6.73 8.11 14.53
N LEU A 131 5.41 8.19 14.66
CA LEU A 131 4.75 9.44 15.03
C LEU A 131 4.69 9.47 16.55
N ASP A 132 5.44 10.40 17.13
CA ASP A 132 5.31 10.74 18.54
C ASP A 132 4.10 11.69 18.66
N ASP A 133 3.11 11.30 19.48
CA ASP A 133 2.00 12.19 19.87
C ASP A 133 2.52 13.30 20.82
#